data_AF-A0A1L3ZT12-F1
#
_entry.id   AF-A0A1L3ZT12-F1
#
_cell.length_a   1.000
_cell.length_b   1.000
_cell.length_c   1.000
_cell.angle_alpha   90.00
_cell.angle_beta   90.00
_cell.angle_gamma   90.00
#
_symmetry.space_group_name_H-M   'P 1'
#
loop_
_entity.id
_entity.type
_entity.pdbx_description
1 polymer ?
#
loop_
_entity_poly.entity_id
_entity_poly.type
_entity_poly.pdbx_seq_one_letter_code
_entity_poly.pdbx_strand_id
1 'polypeptide(L)'
;MSGYVFLVDFFAVILVVTGFSMAFRQSFVRRLIGRPPPPAPTIVAANSDEEPITYILRIAGVMVMVFGIAIGGMVTLFSLA
;
A
#
# COMPACT_ATOMS: atom_id res chain seq x y z
N MET A 1 1.31 -9.19 -27.45
CA MET A 1 1.18 -9.22 -25.98
C MET A 1 0.45 -10.48 -25.56
N SER A 2 1.05 -11.27 -24.69
CA SER A 2 0.44 -12.50 -24.19
C SER A 2 -0.63 -12.20 -23.14
N GLY A 3 -1.71 -12.96 -23.11
CA GLY A 3 -2.83 -12.77 -22.16
C GLY A 3 -2.41 -12.81 -20.68
N TYR A 4 -1.29 -13.47 -20.34
CA TYR A 4 -0.78 -13.47 -18.97
C TYR A 4 -0.28 -12.10 -18.51
N VAL A 5 0.17 -11.22 -19.41
CA VAL A 5 0.66 -9.87 -19.09
C VAL A 5 -0.48 -9.04 -18.50
N PHE A 6 -1.65 -9.10 -19.14
CA PHE A 6 -2.86 -8.43 -18.62
C PHE A 6 -3.26 -8.92 -17.22
N LEU A 7 -3.07 -10.21 -16.94
CA LEU A 7 -3.39 -10.77 -15.63
C LEU A 7 -2.39 -10.29 -14.56
N VAL A 8 -1.10 -10.20 -14.91
CA VAL A 8 -0.06 -9.66 -14.03
C VAL A 8 -0.25 -8.17 -13.80
N ASP A 9 -0.60 -7.40 -14.83
CA ASP A 9 -0.85 -5.97 -14.71
C ASP A 9 -2.08 -5.69 -13.85
N PHE A 10 -3.15 -6.47 -14.03
CA PHE A 10 -4.33 -6.38 -13.17
C PHE A 10 -3.98 -6.64 -11.70
N PHE A 11 -3.17 -7.66 -11.44
CA PHE A 11 -2.68 -7.95 -10.09
C PHE A 11 -1.79 -6.83 -9.55
N ALA A 12 -0.90 -6.27 -10.37
CA ALA A 12 -0.05 -5.14 -10.03
C ALA A 12 -0.88 -3.90 -9.65
N VAL A 13 -1.95 -3.61 -10.40
CA VAL A 13 -2.89 -2.51 -10.09
C VAL A 13 -3.56 -2.73 -8.74
N ILE A 14 -4.00 -3.96 -8.42
CA ILE A 14 -4.57 -4.29 -7.11
C ILE A 14 -3.56 -4.01 -5.99
N LEU A 15 -2.30 -4.42 -6.17
CA LEU A 15 -1.24 -4.14 -5.18
C LEU A 15 -1.01 -2.64 -5.00
N VAL A 16 -0.96 -1.87 -6.08
CA VAL A 16 -0.81 -0.40 -6.01
C VAL A 16 -1.95 0.25 -5.25
N VAL A 17 -3.19 -0.10 -5.57
CA VAL A 17 -4.38 0.45 -4.90
C VAL A 17 -4.43 0.04 -3.43
N THR A 18 -4.05 -1.20 -3.11
CA THR A 18 -4.00 -1.72 -1.74
C THR A 18 -2.91 -1.02 -0.93
N GLY A 19 -1.70 -0.93 -1.48
CA GLY A 19 -0.57 -0.25 -0.85
C GLY A 19 -0.83 1.24 -0.64
N PHE A 20 -1.41 1.92 -1.63
CA PHE A 20 -1.84 3.30 -1.50
C PHE A 20 -2.90 3.49 -0.41
N SER A 21 -3.88 2.57 -0.34
CA SER A 21 -4.92 2.61 0.69
C SER A 21 -4.35 2.42 2.11
N MET A 22 -3.37 1.53 2.27
CA MET A 22 -2.65 1.32 3.54
C MET A 22 -1.75 2.50 3.92
N ALA A 23 -1.10 3.14 2.94
CA ALA A 23 -0.16 4.23 3.18
C ALA A 23 -0.83 5.61 3.39
N PHE A 24 -1.93 5.89 2.70
CA PHE A 24 -2.56 7.22 2.66
C PHE A 24 -4.00 7.24 3.20
N ARG A 25 -4.72 6.11 3.16
CA ARG A 25 -6.09 5.98 3.70
C ARG A 25 -6.16 5.09 4.93
N GLN A 26 -5.27 5.33 5.90
CA GLN A 26 -5.25 4.59 7.16
C GLN A 26 -6.57 4.68 7.95
N SER A 27 -7.30 5.80 7.87
CA SER A 27 -8.64 5.94 8.44
C SER A 27 -9.68 5.03 7.78
N PHE A 28 -9.54 4.76 6.48
CA PHE A 28 -10.43 3.88 5.72
C PHE A 28 -10.11 2.40 6.00
N VAL A 29 -8.82 2.03 6.06
CA VAL A 29 -8.38 0.66 6.41
C VAL A 29 -8.73 0.33 7.86
N ARG A 30 -8.50 1.26 8.80
CA ARG A 30 -8.89 1.07 10.21
C ARG A 30 -10.41 0.93 10.37
N ARG A 31 -11.20 1.70 9.61
CA ARG A 31 -12.67 1.58 9.59
C ARG A 31 -13.15 0.26 8.97
N LEU A 32 -12.45 -0.26 7.95
CA LEU A 32 -12.74 -1.58 7.35
C LEU A 32 -12.41 -2.73 8.32
N ILE A 33 -11.41 -2.56 9.18
CA ILE A 33 -11.01 -3.52 10.24
C ILE A 33 -11.82 -3.30 11.54
N GLY A 34 -12.77 -2.35 11.57
CA GLY A 34 -13.65 -2.11 12.72
C GLY A 34 -13.02 -1.35 13.90
N ARG A 35 -11.86 -0.69 13.70
CA ARG A 35 -11.16 0.04 14.78
C ARG A 35 -11.40 1.56 14.65
N PRO A 36 -11.84 2.26 15.72
CA PRO A 36 -12.08 3.70 15.68
C PRO A 36 -10.80 4.50 15.37
N PRO A 37 -10.90 5.67 14.72
CA PRO A 37 -9.75 6.52 14.43
C PRO A 37 -9.24 7.19 15.74
N PRO A 38 -7.94 7.15 16.04
CA PRO A 38 -7.35 7.99 17.08
C PRO A 38 -7.34 9.46 16.64
N PRO A 39 -7.27 10.43 17.58
CA PRO A 39 -7.18 11.85 17.27
C PRO A 39 -5.90 12.19 16.50
N ALA A 40 -5.95 13.29 15.73
CA ALA A 40 -4.87 13.75 14.86
C ALA A 40 -3.52 13.99 15.59
N PRO A 41 -2.37 13.80 14.94
CA PRO A 41 -1.07 13.88 15.60
C PRO A 41 -0.66 15.33 15.82
N THR A 42 -0.69 15.75 17.09
CA THR A 42 0.19 16.82 17.58
C THR A 42 1.61 16.29 17.57
N ILE A 43 2.56 17.15 17.19
CA ILE A 43 3.95 16.90 16.78
C ILE A 43 4.86 16.32 17.91
N VAL A 44 4.31 15.69 18.95
CA VAL A 44 5.06 15.32 20.16
C VAL A 44 4.55 14.01 20.74
N ALA A 45 5.29 12.91 20.57
CA ALA A 45 5.52 11.92 21.64
C ALA A 45 6.38 10.75 21.14
N ALA A 46 7.69 10.88 21.33
CA ALA A 46 8.67 9.81 21.20
C ALA A 46 8.57 8.72 22.29
N ASN A 47 7.40 8.42 22.86
CA ASN A 47 7.31 7.45 23.97
C ASN A 47 5.99 6.65 24.01
N SER A 48 6.16 5.35 24.24
CA SER A 48 5.18 4.32 24.66
C SER A 48 4.10 3.87 23.66
N ASP A 49 4.45 2.79 22.96
CA ASP A 49 3.64 1.61 22.62
C ASP A 49 2.40 1.71 21.70
N GLU A 50 1.80 2.88 21.48
CA GLU A 50 0.53 2.97 20.72
C GLU A 50 0.67 3.46 19.26
N GLU A 51 1.82 4.03 18.91
CA GLU A 51 2.16 4.50 17.55
C GLU A 51 2.95 3.58 16.59
N PRO A 52 3.34 2.31 16.90
CA PRO A 52 4.08 1.49 15.93
C PRO A 52 3.24 1.08 14.70
N ILE A 53 1.95 0.82 14.89
CA ILE A 53 1.08 0.22 13.86
C ILE A 53 0.88 1.17 12.68
N THR A 54 0.75 2.47 12.93
CA THR A 54 0.61 3.49 11.88
C THR A 54 1.88 3.55 11.02
N TYR A 55 3.04 3.50 11.65
CA TYR A 55 4.32 3.52 10.96
C TYR A 55 4.54 2.25 10.14
N ILE A 56 4.28 1.08 10.73
CA ILE A 56 4.38 -0.23 10.07
C ILE A 56 3.43 -0.31 8.89
N LEU A 57 2.16 0.09 9.04
CA LEU A 57 1.17 0.04 7.98
C LEU A 57 1.53 0.97 6.82
N ARG A 58 2.12 2.12 7.12
CA ARG A 58 2.56 3.07 6.09
C ARG A 58 3.77 2.54 5.32
N ILE A 59 4.76 1.99 6.01
CA ILE A 59 5.92 1.35 5.37
C ILE A 59 5.45 0.16 4.52
N ALA A 60 4.65 -0.73 5.09
CA ALA A 60 4.11 -1.89 4.38
C ALA A 60 3.31 -1.45 3.14
N GLY A 61 2.45 -0.44 3.28
CA GLY A 61 1.67 0.12 2.17
C GLY A 61 2.56 0.68 1.05
N VAL A 62 3.58 1.48 1.39
CA VAL A 62 4.51 2.03 0.40
C VAL A 62 5.31 0.91 -0.28
N MET A 63 5.80 -0.08 0.46
CA MET A 63 6.53 -1.22 -0.09
C MET A 63 5.67 -2.02 -1.08
N VAL A 64 4.43 -2.34 -0.72
CA VAL A 64 3.48 -3.06 -1.58
C VAL A 64 3.15 -2.25 -2.84
N MET A 65 2.98 -0.94 -2.70
CA MET A 65 2.71 -0.04 -3.82
C MET A 65 3.89 -0.02 -4.82
N VAL A 66 5.11 0.18 -4.32
CA VAL A 66 6.33 0.20 -5.16
C VAL A 66 6.54 -1.15 -5.83
N PHE A 67 6.31 -2.25 -5.09
CA PHE A 67 6.42 -3.60 -5.64
C PHE A 67 5.43 -3.85 -6.78
N GLY A 68 4.16 -3.42 -6.62
CA GLY A 68 3.17 -3.48 -7.69
C GLY A 68 3.58 -2.71 -8.94
N ILE A 69 4.04 -1.46 -8.78
CA ILE A 69 4.54 -0.63 -9.90
C ILE A 69 5.71 -1.33 -10.61
N ALA A 70 6.67 -1.87 -9.85
CA ALA A 70 7.86 -2.51 -10.40
C ALA A 70 7.50 -3.78 -11.18
N ILE A 71 6.63 -4.64 -10.66
CA ILE A 71 6.23 -5.88 -11.36
C ILE A 71 5.46 -5.56 -12.64
N GLY A 72 4.43 -4.72 -12.57
CA GLY A 72 3.64 -4.35 -13.75
C GLY A 72 4.52 -3.68 -14.81
N GLY A 73 5.36 -2.74 -14.39
CA GLY A 73 6.32 -2.06 -15.27
C GLY A 73 7.30 -3.01 -15.93
N MET A 74 7.97 -3.87 -15.16
CA MET A 74 8.93 -4.84 -15.70
C MET A 74 8.25 -5.80 -16.67
N VAL A 75 7.18 -6.47 -16.27
CA VAL A 75 6.53 -7.50 -17.11
C VAL A 75 5.95 -6.90 -18.39
N THR A 76 5.38 -5.69 -18.31
CA THR A 76 4.91 -4.96 -19.49
C THR A 76 6.07 -4.59 -20.41
N LEU A 77 7.13 -3.95 -19.89
CA LEU A 77 8.28 -3.49 -20.68
C LEU A 77 9.04 -4.66 -21.31
N PHE A 78 9.27 -5.76 -20.58
CA PHE A 78 9.90 -6.97 -21.12
C PHE A 78 9.04 -7.69 -22.15
N SER A 79 7.71 -7.54 -22.12
CA SER A 79 6.83 -8.08 -23.17
C SER A 79 6.70 -7.16 -24.39
N LEU A 80 7.13 -5.91 -24.28
CA LEU A 80 7.15 -4.90 -25.35
C LEU A 80 8.48 -4.86 -26.10
N ALA A 81 9.58 -5.16 -25.41
CA ALA A 81 10.93 -5.34 -25.98
C ALA A 81 11.04 -6.63 -26.79
#